data_AF-A0A3C0DR90-F1
#
_entry.id   AF-A0A3C0DR90-F1
#
_cell.length_a   1.000
_cell.length_b   1.000
_cell.length_c   1.000
_cell.angle_alpha   90.00
_cell.angle_beta   90.00
_cell.angle_gamma   90.00
#
_symmetry.space_group_name_H-M   'P 1'
#
loop_
_entity.id
_entity.type
_entity.pdbx_description
1 polymer ?
#
loop_
_entity_poly.entity_id
_entity_poly.type
_entity_poly.pdbx_seq_one_letter_code
_entity_poly.pdbx_strand_id
1 'polypeptide(L)'
;MPLSVCNSVQNVLIATMLVTLSAGKEKAIRLYEFQPDSGKLVQHEQYNLPGSPGSQFVSPDGQRLYVSVRSANSVAAFHIDKVKKNWFHLAQTTSAQTQHM
;
A
#
# COMPACT_ATOMS: atom_id res chain seq x y z
N MET A 1 17.32 35.48 29.01
CA MET A 1 17.98 34.85 27.85
C MET A 1 17.35 33.48 27.67
N PRO A 2 16.48 33.22 26.66
CA PRO A 2 15.99 31.87 26.44
C PRO A 2 17.03 31.07 25.64
N LEU A 3 17.27 29.83 26.08
CA LEU A 3 18.15 28.88 25.42
C LEU A 3 17.69 28.67 23.97
N SER A 4 18.57 28.97 23.02
CA SER A 4 18.46 28.45 21.67
C SER A 4 18.62 26.94 21.74
N VAL A 5 17.51 26.21 21.59
CA VAL A 5 17.56 24.78 21.31
C VAL A 5 18.24 24.65 19.96
N CYS A 6 19.49 24.18 19.99
CA CYS A 6 20.23 23.81 18.79
C CYS A 6 19.43 22.72 18.08
N ASN A 7 18.88 23.07 16.93
CA ASN A 7 18.27 22.17 15.96
C ASN A 7 19.39 21.28 15.38
N SER A 8 19.92 20.41 16.24
CA SER A 8 20.96 19.44 15.91
C SER A 8 20.25 18.29 15.21
N VAL A 9 20.22 18.42 13.88
CA VAL A 9 20.02 17.39 12.85
C VAL A 9 19.96 15.98 13.44
N GLN A 10 18.79 15.63 13.95
CA GLN A 10 18.54 14.31 14.47
C GLN A 10 18.24 13.50 13.22
N ASN A 11 19.28 12.84 12.73
CA ASN A 11 19.19 11.85 11.67
C ASN A 11 18.44 10.64 12.24
N VAL A 12 17.18 10.85 12.59
CA VAL A 12 16.27 9.78 12.98
C VAL A 12 15.97 9.07 11.68
N LEU A 13 16.39 7.83 11.60
CA LEU A 13 15.92 6.90 10.60
C LEU A 13 14.42 6.69 10.87
N ILE A 14 13.57 7.62 10.45
CA ILE A 14 12.12 7.50 10.63
C ILE A 14 11.70 6.35 9.72
N ALA A 15 11.29 5.25 10.34
CA ALA A 15 10.71 4.12 9.63
C ALA A 15 9.45 4.62 8.90
N THR A 16 9.45 4.55 7.58
CA THR A 16 8.30 4.95 6.78
C THR A 16 7.13 4.00 7.08
N MET A 17 6.08 4.52 7.70
CA MET A 17 4.85 3.78 7.99
C MET A 17 3.89 3.92 6.82
N LEU A 18 3.91 2.92 5.94
CA LEU A 18 2.99 2.86 4.81
C LEU A 18 1.70 2.13 5.20
N VAL A 19 0.57 2.66 4.73
CA VAL A 19 -0.77 2.13 4.96
C VAL A 19 -1.45 1.90 3.63
N THR A 20 -2.00 0.71 3.43
CA THR A 20 -2.71 0.33 2.22
C THR A 20 -4.21 0.30 2.48
N LEU A 21 -5.00 0.88 1.57
CA LEU A 21 -6.45 0.96 1.69
C LEU A 21 -7.14 0.33 0.47
N SER A 22 -8.12 -0.53 0.71
CA SER A 22 -9.04 -1.05 -0.33
C SER A 22 -10.21 -0.10 -0.53
N ALA A 23 -10.22 0.67 -1.63
CA ALA A 23 -11.33 1.51 -2.06
C ALA A 23 -12.28 0.69 -2.96
N GLY A 24 -13.16 -0.10 -2.32
CA GLY A 24 -13.95 -1.14 -2.97
C GLY A 24 -14.91 -0.64 -4.08
N LYS A 25 -15.55 0.50 -3.87
CA LYS A 25 -16.51 1.10 -4.82
C LYS A 25 -15.78 1.71 -6.03
N GLU A 26 -14.60 2.26 -5.77
CA GLU A 26 -13.71 2.89 -6.75
C GLU A 26 -12.88 1.87 -7.54
N LYS A 27 -12.96 0.58 -7.17
CA LYS A 27 -12.12 -0.49 -7.71
C LYS A 27 -10.64 -0.10 -7.67
N ALA A 28 -10.18 0.42 -6.54
CA ALA A 28 -8.83 0.93 -6.42
C ALA A 28 -8.19 0.57 -5.08
N ILE A 29 -6.87 0.48 -5.07
CA ILE A 29 -6.08 0.49 -3.84
C ILE A 29 -5.35 1.83 -3.74
N ARG A 30 -5.18 2.31 -2.51
CA ARG A 30 -4.49 3.57 -2.22
C ARG A 30 -3.38 3.38 -1.20
N LEU A 31 -2.25 4.02 -1.45
CA LEU A 31 -1.07 4.01 -0.60
C LEU A 31 -1.00 5.32 0.14
N TYR A 32 -0.95 5.24 1.46
CA TYR A 32 -0.77 6.38 2.34
C TYR A 32 0.53 6.22 3.12
N GLU A 33 1.09 7.35 3.53
CA GLU A 33 2.09 7.42 4.60
C GLU A 33 1.43 7.98 5.84
N PHE A 34 1.61 7.28 6.95
CA PHE A 34 1.26 7.78 8.27
C PHE A 34 2.42 8.59 8.83
N GLN A 35 2.15 9.86 9.14
CA GLN A 35 3.09 10.80 9.73
C GLN A 35 2.94 10.76 11.27
N PRO A 36 3.81 10.04 12.01
CA PRO A 36 3.59 9.75 13.43
C PRO A 36 3.53 11.00 14.30
N ASP A 37 4.30 12.04 13.97
CA ASP A 37 4.36 13.27 14.75
C ASP A 37 3.05 14.07 14.71
N SER A 38 2.26 13.91 13.64
CA SER A 38 1.02 14.67 13.42
C SER A 38 -0.24 13.82 13.37
N GLY A 39 -0.09 12.49 13.32
CA GLY A 39 -1.20 11.56 13.10
C GLY A 39 -1.84 11.64 11.71
N LYS A 40 -1.23 12.36 10.74
CA LYS A 40 -1.82 12.57 9.42
C LYS A 40 -1.54 11.40 8.48
N LEU A 41 -2.52 11.08 7.62
CA LEU A 41 -2.35 10.19 6.47
C LEU A 41 -2.18 11.02 5.20
N VAL A 42 -1.02 10.90 4.56
CA VAL A 42 -0.72 11.56 3.28
C VAL A 42 -0.82 10.53 2.16
N GLN A 43 -1.71 10.74 1.20
CA GLN A 43 -1.85 9.84 0.05
C GLN A 43 -0.67 10.03 -0.90
N HIS A 44 -0.01 8.92 -1.28
CA HIS A 44 1.09 8.92 -2.25
C HIS A 44 0.67 8.38 -3.60
N GLU A 45 -0.16 7.33 -3.61
CA GLU A 45 -0.50 6.65 -4.86
C GLU A 45 -1.90 6.03 -4.86
N GLN A 46 -2.46 5.87 -6.05
CA GLN A 46 -3.65 5.07 -6.31
C GLN A 46 -3.38 4.13 -7.49
N TYR A 47 -3.79 2.87 -7.36
CA TYR A 47 -3.80 1.91 -8.46
C TYR A 47 -5.21 1.43 -8.73
N ASN A 48 -5.67 1.56 -9.98
CA ASN A 48 -6.98 1.09 -10.41
C ASN A 48 -6.91 -0.40 -10.74
N LEU A 49 -7.83 -1.17 -10.18
CA LEU A 49 -7.97 -2.61 -10.36
C LEU A 49 -9.10 -2.91 -11.36
N PRO A 50 -9.07 -4.07 -12.02
CA PRO A 50 -10.16 -4.52 -12.89
C PRO A 50 -11.44 -4.88 -12.10
N GLY A 51 -11.35 -4.96 -10.77
CA GLY A 51 -12.47 -5.31 -9.90
C GLY A 51 -12.34 -4.75 -8.49
N SER A 52 -13.38 -4.97 -7.68
CA SER A 52 -13.41 -4.46 -6.31
C SER A 52 -12.40 -5.17 -5.41
N PRO A 53 -11.44 -4.44 -4.80
CA PRO A 53 -10.51 -5.03 -3.85
C PRO A 53 -11.21 -5.47 -2.56
N GLY A 54 -10.64 -6.50 -1.93
CA GLY A 54 -11.08 -7.05 -0.66
C GLY A 54 -9.96 -7.10 0.37
N SER A 55 -9.75 -8.29 0.93
CA SER A 55 -8.71 -8.55 1.91
C SER A 55 -7.33 -8.32 1.31
N GLN A 56 -6.42 -7.84 2.16
CA GLN A 56 -5.04 -7.55 1.80
C GLN A 56 -4.09 -8.29 2.74
N PHE A 57 -2.93 -8.66 2.21
CA PHE A 57 -1.83 -9.23 3.00
C PHE A 57 -0.52 -8.62 2.54
N VAL A 58 0.24 -8.06 3.48
CA VAL A 58 1.61 -7.59 3.24
C VAL A 58 2.57 -8.70 3.65
N SER A 59 3.55 -9.02 2.80
CA SER A 59 4.55 -10.03 3.11
C SER A 59 5.37 -9.63 4.36
N PRO A 60 5.95 -10.61 5.10
CA PRO A 60 6.71 -10.31 6.32
C PRO A 60 7.90 -9.35 6.14
N ASP A 61 8.53 -9.34 4.96
CA ASP A 61 9.60 -8.39 4.60
C ASP A 61 9.06 -6.98 4.25
N GLY A 62 7.75 -6.84 4.13
CA GLY A 62 7.05 -5.63 3.74
C GLY A 62 7.29 -5.19 2.30
N GLN A 63 7.83 -6.06 1.44
CA GLN A 63 8.14 -5.71 0.05
C GLN A 63 7.03 -6.09 -0.92
N ARG A 64 6.05 -6.90 -0.52
CA ARG A 64 4.96 -7.36 -1.38
C ARG A 64 3.60 -7.14 -0.74
N LEU A 65 2.65 -6.73 -1.56
CA LEU A 65 1.22 -6.64 -1.22
C LEU A 65 0.44 -7.63 -2.08
N TYR A 66 -0.41 -8.43 -1.44
CA TYR A 66 -1.37 -9.31 -2.09
C TYR A 66 -2.78 -8.79 -1.83
N VAL A 67 -3.59 -8.69 -2.88
CA VAL A 67 -4.94 -8.13 -2.81
C VAL A 67 -5.92 -9.08 -3.49
N SER A 68 -6.95 -9.52 -2.77
CA SER A 68 -8.08 -10.21 -3.42
C SER A 68 -8.87 -9.20 -4.25
N VAL A 69 -9.10 -9.49 -5.53
CA VAL A 69 -9.91 -8.68 -6.46
C VAL A 69 -11.23 -9.41 -6.70
N ARG A 70 -12.21 -9.17 -5.81
CA ARG A 70 -13.41 -10.01 -5.65
C ARG A 70 -14.24 -10.12 -6.91
N SER A 71 -14.61 -8.99 -7.51
CA SER A 71 -15.47 -8.99 -8.70
C SER A 71 -14.75 -9.49 -9.96
N ALA A 72 -13.44 -9.71 -9.89
CA ALA A 72 -12.64 -10.27 -10.97
C ALA A 72 -12.14 -11.70 -10.65
N ASN A 73 -12.64 -12.33 -9.57
CA ASN A 73 -12.29 -13.69 -9.14
C ASN A 73 -10.78 -13.97 -9.19
N SER A 74 -9.97 -13.01 -8.74
CA SER A 74 -8.51 -13.08 -8.86
C SER A 74 -7.78 -12.52 -7.64
N VAL A 75 -6.49 -12.76 -7.58
CA VAL A 75 -5.56 -12.14 -6.62
C VAL A 75 -4.51 -11.38 -7.41
N ALA A 76 -4.30 -10.11 -7.05
CA ALA A 76 -3.24 -9.28 -7.59
C ALA A 76 -2.07 -9.19 -6.59
N ALA A 77 -0.84 -9.16 -7.12
CA ALA A 77 0.39 -9.01 -6.36
C ALA A 77 1.12 -7.74 -6.82
N PHE A 78 1.67 -7.01 -5.86
CA PHE A 78 2.41 -5.77 -6.07
C PHE A 78 3.72 -5.80 -5.30
N HIS A 79 4.74 -5.11 -5.80
CA HIS A 79 5.91 -4.74 -5.00
C HIS A 79 5.69 -3.38 -4.37
N ILE A 80 6.20 -3.18 -3.15
CA ILE A 80 6.17 -1.92 -2.41
C ILE A 80 7.57 -1.34 -2.38
N ASP A 81 7.79 -0.19 -3.04
CA ASP A 81 9.01 0.60 -2.87
C ASP A 81 8.79 1.57 -1.71
N LYS A 82 9.38 1.26 -0.55
CA LYS A 82 9.24 2.07 0.67
C LYS A 82 9.97 3.41 0.58
N VAL A 83 11.00 3.52 -0.26
CA VAL A 83 11.80 4.74 -0.42
C VAL A 83 11.06 5.72 -1.30
N LYS A 84 10.54 5.26 -2.43
CA LYS A 84 9.74 6.08 -3.36
C LYS A 84 8.28 6.21 -2.92
N LYS A 85 7.84 5.42 -1.95
CA LYS A 85 6.47 5.39 -1.41
C LYS A 85 5.46 5.11 -2.52
N ASN A 86 5.80 4.15 -3.37
CA ASN A 86 4.98 3.74 -4.50
C ASN A 86 4.92 2.21 -4.60
N TRP A 87 4.12 1.72 -5.53
CA TRP A 87 4.00 0.30 -5.83
C TRP A 87 4.02 0.03 -7.32
N PHE A 88 4.36 -1.20 -7.68
CA PHE A 88 4.23 -1.66 -9.06
C PHE A 88 3.54 -3.02 -9.09
N HIS A 89 2.61 -3.15 -10.03
CA HIS A 89 1.91 -4.40 -10.27
C HIS A 89 2.90 -5.46 -10.78
N LEU A 90 2.89 -6.62 -10.13
CA LEU A 90 3.74 -7.76 -10.47
C LEU A 90 2.98 -8.78 -11.31
N ALA A 91 1.82 -9.20 -10.83
CA ALA A 91 1.03 -10.27 -11.44
C ALA A 91 -0.41 -10.25 -10.94
N GLN A 92 -1.30 -10.86 -11.72
CA GLN A 92 -2.66 -11.18 -11.30
C GLN A 92 -3.00 -12.59 -11.76
N THR A 93 -3.67 -13.37 -10.91
CA THR A 93 -4.14 -14.71 -11.29
C THR A 93 -5.22 -14.59 -12.37
N THR A 94 -5.12 -15.40 -13.42
CA THR A 94 -6.21 -15.56 -14.39
C THR A 94 -7.22 -16.56 -13.83
N SER A 95 -8.51 -16.22 -13.79
CA SER A 95 -9.54 -17.22 -13.49
C SER A 95 -9.73 -18.13 -14.72
N ALA A 96 -8.91 -19.15 -14.86
CA ALA A 96 -9.23 -20.28 -15.72
C ALA A 96 -10.37 -21.09 -15.05
N GLN A 97 -11.61 -20.59 -15.12
CA GLN A 97 -12.78 -21.40 -14.82
C GLN A 97 -13.07 -22.26 -16.05
N THR A 98 -12.45 -23.43 -16.13
CA THR A 98 -13.00 -24.58 -16.82
C THR A 98 -13.13 -25.70 -15.81
N GLN A 99 -14.27 -25.72 -15.12
CA GLN A 99 -14.84 -26.97 -14.61
C GLN A 99 -16.28 -26.99 -15.11
N HIS A 100 -16.46 -27.70 -16.22
CA HIS A 100 -17.76 -28.24 -16.60
C HIS A 100 -18.28 -29.09 -15.44
N MET A 101 -19.52 -28.85 -15.04
CA MET A 101 -20.41 -29.89 -14.52
C MET A 101 -21.65 -29.90 -15.41
#